data_AF-A0A2V7I3Z6-F1
#
_entry.id   AF-A0A2V7I3Z6-F1
#
_cell.length_a   1.000
_cell.length_b   1.000
_cell.length_c   1.000
_cell.angle_alpha   90.00
_cell.angle_beta   90.00
_cell.angle_gamma   90.00
#
_symmetry.space_group_name_H-M   'P 1'
#
loop_
_entity.id
_entity.type
_entity.pdbx_description
1 polymer ?
#
loop_
_entity_poly.entity_id
_entity_poly.type
_entity_poly.pdbx_seq_one_letter_code
_entity_poly.pdbx_strand_id
1 'polypeptide(L)'
;LTRELPVSSEGQRAHIDAILKLATVAFTREHFQQDLTNLEHALALAAALADEPRTAQVLYWIARIHYVRGQLASAVEFAEKSLALAESLQDEGLIVWPSNLIGRVCTVIGDYVKASTMLQRCVGILERLGNRSELATASSILGV
;
A
#
# COMPACT_ATOMS: atom_id res chain seq x y z
N LEU A 1 -8.12 39.65 -6.28
CA LEU A 1 -9.03 38.49 -6.40
C LEU A 1 -8.31 37.40 -7.20
N THR A 2 -7.42 36.66 -6.55
CA THR A 2 -6.76 35.47 -7.11
C THR A 2 -7.80 34.36 -7.17
N ARG A 3 -8.50 34.28 -8.31
CA ARG A 3 -9.34 33.13 -8.64
C ARG A 3 -8.38 31.99 -8.98
N GLU A 4 -7.98 31.23 -7.97
CA GLU A 4 -7.33 29.94 -8.19
C GLU A 4 -8.28 29.13 -9.08
N LEU A 5 -7.83 28.83 -10.31
CA LEU A 5 -8.54 27.93 -11.19
C LEU A 5 -8.71 26.61 -10.43
N PRO A 6 -9.91 26.00 -10.39
CA PRO A 6 -10.07 24.72 -9.74
C PRO A 6 -9.07 23.75 -10.37
N VAL A 7 -8.17 23.21 -9.55
CA VAL A 7 -7.19 22.22 -9.99
C VAL A 7 -7.97 21.10 -10.66
N SER A 8 -7.67 20.81 -11.93
CA SER A 8 -8.40 19.79 -12.68
C SER A 8 -8.27 18.43 -11.99
N SER A 9 -9.25 17.55 -12.17
CA SER A 9 -9.18 16.18 -11.63
C SER A 9 -7.92 15.45 -12.11
N GLU A 10 -7.45 15.74 -13.33
CA GLU A 10 -6.18 15.25 -13.84
C GLU A 10 -4.96 15.81 -13.09
N GLY A 11 -4.96 17.10 -12.75
CA GLY A 11 -3.92 17.70 -11.91
C GLY A 11 -3.89 17.14 -10.49
N GLN A 12 -5.07 16.90 -9.90
CA GLN A 12 -5.20 16.26 -8.59
C GLN A 12 -4.72 14.81 -8.61
N ARG A 13 -5.00 14.08 -9.70
CA ARG A 13 -4.42 12.76 -9.95
C ARG A 13 -2.89 12.84 -10.04
N ALA A 14 -2.33 13.66 -10.92
CA ALA A 14 -0.88 13.79 -11.03
C ALA A 14 -0.20 14.13 -9.69
N HIS A 15 -0.87 14.92 -8.83
CA HIS A 15 -0.41 15.21 -7.48
C HIS A 15 -0.37 13.97 -6.58
N ILE A 16 -1.42 13.15 -6.58
CA ILE A 16 -1.43 11.86 -5.86
C ILE A 16 -0.29 10.95 -6.34
N ASP A 17 -0.08 10.85 -7.66
CA ASP A 17 0.97 9.98 -8.23
C ASP A 17 2.38 10.41 -7.78
N ALA A 18 2.61 11.73 -7.70
CA ALA A 18 3.87 12.27 -7.18
C ALA A 18 4.09 11.90 -5.71
N ILE A 19 3.05 11.99 -4.87
CA ILE A 19 3.11 11.61 -3.45
C ILE A 19 3.40 10.11 -3.31
N LEU A 20 2.71 9.26 -4.07
CA LEU A 20 2.93 7.81 -4.07
C LEU A 20 4.37 7.47 -4.47
N LYS A 21 4.92 8.17 -5.47
CA LYS A 21 6.31 7.98 -5.89
C LYS A 21 7.31 8.39 -4.80
N LEU A 22 7.07 9.48 -4.08
CA LEU A 22 7.91 9.91 -2.96
C LEU A 22 7.88 8.91 -1.80
N ALA A 23 6.70 8.37 -1.48
CA ALA A 23 6.53 7.37 -0.44
C ALA A 23 7.35 6.08 -0.69
N THR A 24 7.68 5.78 -1.96
CA THR A 24 8.52 4.61 -2.30
C THR A 24 10.00 4.77 -1.92
N VAL A 25 10.49 6.02 -1.75
CA VAL A 25 11.92 6.33 -1.61
C VAL A 25 12.29 6.78 -0.19
N ALA A 26 11.32 7.19 0.63
CA ALA A 26 11.59 7.79 1.93
C ALA A 26 11.76 6.76 3.07
N PHE A 27 12.93 6.78 3.72
CA PHE A 27 13.28 5.83 4.80
C PHE A 27 14.02 6.50 5.99
N THR A 28 13.63 7.71 6.39
CA THR A 28 14.15 8.36 7.60
C THR A 28 13.02 8.79 8.55
N ARG A 29 13.32 8.93 9.85
CA ARG A 29 12.32 9.27 10.88
C ARG A 29 11.60 10.59 10.64
N GLU A 30 12.32 11.61 10.17
CA GLU A 30 11.76 12.93 9.87
C GLU A 30 10.85 12.89 8.64
N HIS A 31 11.18 12.04 7.67
CA HIS A 31 10.39 11.92 6.44
C HIS A 31 9.08 11.19 6.68
N PHE A 32 9.04 10.17 7.57
CA PHE A 32 7.79 9.42 7.82
C PHE A 32 6.61 10.28 8.28
N GLN A 33 6.85 11.33 9.07
CA GLN A 33 5.76 12.20 9.52
C GLN A 33 5.25 13.08 8.38
N GLN A 34 6.15 13.62 7.55
CA GLN A 34 5.79 14.40 6.38
C GLN A 34 5.09 13.53 5.32
N ASP A 35 5.59 12.32 5.10
CA ASP A 35 5.00 11.35 4.18
C ASP A 35 3.60 10.93 4.61
N LEU A 36 3.37 10.69 5.90
CA LEU A 36 2.04 10.41 6.42
C LEU A 36 1.08 11.57 6.18
N THR A 37 1.47 12.81 6.47
CA THR A 37 0.63 13.99 6.19
C THR A 37 0.31 14.09 4.69
N ASN A 38 1.30 13.88 3.82
CA ASN A 38 1.11 13.91 2.37
C ASN A 38 0.16 12.78 1.91
N LEU A 39 0.30 11.58 2.47
CA LEU A 39 -0.55 10.44 2.14
C LEU A 39 -1.98 10.63 2.66
N GLU A 40 -2.19 11.22 3.84
CA GLU A 40 -3.52 11.56 4.35
C GLU A 40 -4.22 12.57 3.43
N HIS A 41 -3.48 13.57 2.94
CA HIS A 41 -3.99 14.49 1.93
C HIS A 41 -4.33 13.76 0.62
N ALA A 42 -3.43 12.91 0.12
CA ALA A 42 -3.67 12.12 -1.08
C ALA A 42 -4.89 11.20 -0.94
N LEU A 43 -5.14 10.64 0.25
CA LEU A 43 -6.29 9.80 0.55
C LEU A 43 -7.59 10.61 0.44
N ALA A 44 -7.63 11.81 1.02
CA ALA A 44 -8.77 12.70 0.93
C ALA A 44 -9.07 13.12 -0.52
N LEU A 45 -8.02 13.42 -1.31
CA LEU A 45 -8.19 13.75 -2.72
C LEU A 45 -8.69 12.56 -3.54
N ALA A 46 -8.11 11.37 -3.34
CA ALA A 46 -8.53 10.15 -4.05
C ALA A 46 -10.00 9.82 -3.73
N ALA A 47 -10.42 9.96 -2.47
CA ALA A 47 -11.81 9.77 -2.06
C ALA A 47 -12.75 10.81 -2.69
N ALA A 48 -12.37 12.09 -2.71
CA ALA A 48 -13.16 13.15 -3.35
C ALA A 48 -13.34 12.94 -4.86
N LEU A 49 -12.37 12.28 -5.49
CA LEU A 49 -12.40 11.90 -6.90
C LEU A 49 -13.10 10.56 -7.19
N ALA A 50 -13.50 9.82 -6.14
CA ALA A 50 -13.92 8.42 -6.23
C ALA A 50 -12.91 7.54 -6.99
N ASP A 51 -11.62 7.80 -6.83
CA ASP A 51 -10.52 7.07 -7.47
C ASP A 51 -10.09 5.90 -6.57
N GLU A 52 -10.83 4.80 -6.66
CA GLU A 52 -10.63 3.61 -5.85
C GLU A 52 -9.23 2.98 -6.03
N PRO A 53 -8.66 2.85 -7.25
CA PRO A 53 -7.30 2.32 -7.42
C PRO A 53 -6.24 3.13 -6.68
N ARG A 54 -6.33 4.46 -6.70
CA ARG A 54 -5.39 5.32 -5.94
C ARG A 54 -5.65 5.27 -4.45
N THR A 55 -6.91 5.18 -4.05
CA THR A 55 -7.29 4.99 -2.64
C THR A 55 -6.63 3.73 -2.07
N ALA A 56 -6.67 2.62 -2.81
CA ALA A 56 -6.05 1.36 -2.40
C ALA A 56 -4.52 1.49 -2.26
N GLN A 57 -3.86 2.19 -3.19
CA GLN A 57 -2.42 2.43 -3.16
C GLN A 57 -2.01 3.32 -1.98
N VAL A 58 -2.72 4.41 -1.74
CA VAL A 58 -2.44 5.33 -0.63
C VAL A 58 -2.58 4.60 0.71
N LEU A 59 -3.65 3.81 0.90
CA LEU A 59 -3.86 3.00 2.10
C LEU A 59 -2.70 2.01 2.34
N TYR A 60 -2.19 1.37 1.28
CA TYR A 60 -1.02 0.50 1.38
C TYR A 60 0.24 1.27 1.85
N TRP A 61 0.50 2.46 1.33
CA TRP A 61 1.68 3.23 1.74
C TRP A 61 1.59 3.73 3.19
N ILE A 62 0.41 4.12 3.65
CA ILE A 62 0.16 4.44 5.06
C ILE A 62 0.46 3.21 5.93
N ALA A 63 -0.05 2.04 5.55
CA ALA A 63 0.23 0.77 6.23
C ALA A 63 1.72 0.47 6.30
N ARG A 64 2.44 0.67 5.19
CA ARG A 64 3.88 0.43 5.09
C ARG A 64 4.68 1.31 6.04
N ILE A 65 4.33 2.59 6.16
CA ILE A 65 4.99 3.51 7.10
C ILE A 65 4.74 3.05 8.55
N HIS A 66 3.51 2.70 8.90
CA HIS A 66 3.20 2.17 10.24
C HIS A 66 4.02 0.91 10.56
N TYR A 67 4.16 -0.01 9.60
CA TYR A 67 4.99 -1.20 9.77
C TYR A 67 6.47 -0.84 10.03
N VAL A 68 7.05 0.08 9.25
CA VAL A 68 8.44 0.53 9.46
C VAL A 68 8.63 1.21 10.82
N ARG A 69 7.58 1.89 11.32
CA ARG A 69 7.56 2.48 12.66
C ARG A 69 7.29 1.47 13.79
N GLY A 70 7.09 0.20 13.48
CA GLY A 70 6.76 -0.85 14.46
C GLY A 70 5.31 -0.82 14.95
N GLN A 71 4.45 -0.02 14.34
CA GLN A 71 3.02 0.11 14.68
C GLN A 71 2.22 -0.98 13.95
N LEU A 72 2.44 -2.23 14.35
CA LEU A 72 1.97 -3.41 13.62
C LEU A 72 0.44 -3.50 13.50
N ALA A 73 -0.31 -3.11 14.54
CA ALA A 73 -1.77 -3.13 14.50
C ALA A 73 -2.33 -2.16 13.45
N SER A 74 -1.86 -0.90 13.45
CA SER A 74 -2.25 0.09 12.44
C SER A 74 -1.82 -0.33 11.04
N ALA A 75 -0.63 -0.94 10.90
CA ALA A 75 -0.18 -1.47 9.62
C ALA A 75 -1.15 -2.51 9.04
N VAL A 76 -1.63 -3.46 9.87
CA VAL A 76 -2.61 -4.46 9.43
C VAL A 76 -3.94 -3.80 9.08
N GLU A 77 -4.44 -2.88 9.89
CA GLU A 77 -5.72 -2.21 9.64
C GLU A 77 -5.74 -1.51 8.27
N PHE A 78 -4.71 -0.70 7.98
CA PHE A 78 -4.63 0.00 6.70
C PHE A 78 -4.36 -0.95 5.51
N ALA A 79 -3.57 -2.00 5.73
CA ALA A 79 -3.33 -3.01 4.69
C ALA A 79 -4.60 -3.82 4.37
N GLU A 80 -5.43 -4.16 5.36
CA GLU A 80 -6.70 -4.86 5.16
C GLU A 80 -7.71 -3.97 4.42
N LYS A 81 -7.75 -2.66 4.69
CA LYS A 81 -8.57 -1.71 3.90
C LYS A 81 -8.09 -1.62 2.44
N SER A 82 -6.79 -1.56 2.21
CA SER A 82 -6.20 -1.58 0.86
C SER A 82 -6.52 -2.88 0.13
N LEU A 83 -6.38 -4.03 0.81
CA LEU A 83 -6.70 -5.35 0.27
C LEU A 83 -8.17 -5.48 -0.12
N ALA A 84 -9.09 -5.08 0.76
CA ALA A 84 -10.53 -5.18 0.49
C ALA A 84 -10.94 -4.36 -0.75
N LEU A 85 -10.34 -3.18 -0.94
CA LEU A 85 -10.59 -2.35 -2.11
C LEU A 85 -9.95 -2.93 -3.37
N ALA A 86 -8.73 -3.46 -3.28
CA ALA A 86 -8.09 -4.14 -4.40
C ALA A 86 -8.88 -5.39 -4.84
N GLU A 87 -9.46 -6.12 -3.89
CA GLU A 87 -10.34 -7.26 -4.15
C GLU A 87 -11.64 -6.86 -4.84
N SER A 88 -12.30 -5.78 -4.40
CA SER A 88 -13.52 -5.29 -5.07
C SER A 88 -13.25 -4.81 -6.49
N LEU A 89 -12.05 -4.30 -6.75
CA LEU A 89 -11.59 -3.90 -8.09
C LEU A 89 -11.14 -5.08 -8.95
N GLN A 90 -10.97 -6.28 -8.37
CA GLN A 90 -10.40 -7.46 -9.03
C GLN A 90 -9.01 -7.19 -9.64
N ASP A 91 -8.25 -6.26 -9.05
CA ASP A 91 -6.92 -5.88 -9.53
C ASP A 91 -5.86 -6.71 -8.80
N GLU A 92 -5.37 -7.75 -9.46
CA GLU A 92 -4.34 -8.64 -8.91
C GLU A 92 -3.05 -7.90 -8.54
N GLY A 93 -2.67 -6.86 -9.29
CA GLY A 93 -1.48 -6.06 -8.99
C GLY A 93 -1.60 -5.31 -7.67
N LEU A 94 -2.79 -4.75 -7.40
CA LEU A 94 -3.07 -4.05 -6.14
C LEU A 94 -3.24 -5.00 -4.95
N ILE A 95 -3.60 -6.27 -5.16
CA ILE A 95 -3.76 -7.27 -4.09
C ILE A 95 -2.41 -7.73 -3.52
N VAL A 96 -1.36 -7.80 -4.35
CA VAL A 96 -0.03 -8.33 -3.98
C VAL A 96 0.57 -7.60 -2.79
N TRP A 97 0.63 -6.27 -2.86
CA TRP A 97 1.33 -5.45 -1.88
C TRP A 97 0.74 -5.51 -0.45
N PRO A 98 -0.57 -5.30 -0.23
CA PRO A 98 -1.16 -5.42 1.10
C PRO A 98 -1.13 -6.87 1.60
N SER A 99 -1.31 -7.88 0.74
CA SER A 99 -1.20 -9.29 1.13
C SER A 99 0.21 -9.62 1.66
N ASN A 100 1.25 -9.19 0.95
CA ASN A 100 2.63 -9.35 1.38
C ASN A 100 2.90 -8.65 2.72
N LEU A 101 2.40 -7.43 2.90
CA LEU A 101 2.59 -6.67 4.14
C LEU A 101 1.90 -7.34 5.34
N ILE A 102 0.65 -7.79 5.18
CA ILE A 102 -0.06 -8.53 6.23
C ILE A 102 0.70 -9.81 6.56
N GLY A 103 1.14 -10.57 5.55
CA GLY A 103 1.95 -11.77 5.73
C GLY A 103 3.19 -11.52 6.58
N ARG A 104 3.94 -10.46 6.27
CA ARG A 104 5.12 -10.03 7.04
C ARG A 104 4.78 -9.64 8.47
N VAL A 105 3.71 -8.90 8.70
CA VAL A 105 3.29 -8.52 10.06
C VAL A 105 2.93 -9.77 10.86
N CYS A 106 2.14 -10.69 10.27
CA CYS A 106 1.75 -11.94 10.88
C CYS A 106 2.97 -12.81 11.25
N THR A 107 4.01 -12.86 10.41
CA THR A 107 5.29 -13.52 10.74
C THR A 107 5.95 -12.90 11.98
N VAL A 108 5.96 -11.56 12.08
CA VAL A 108 6.58 -10.84 13.21
C VAL A 108 5.83 -11.11 14.53
N ILE A 109 4.50 -11.20 14.50
CA ILE A 109 3.69 -11.44 15.71
C ILE A 109 3.47 -12.92 16.03
N GLY A 110 4.00 -13.85 15.22
CA GLY A 110 3.91 -15.29 15.43
C GLY A 110 2.63 -15.95 14.91
N ASP A 111 1.78 -15.24 14.17
CA ASP A 111 0.61 -15.83 13.49
C ASP A 111 1.04 -16.45 12.15
N TYR A 112 1.75 -17.57 12.24
CA TYR A 112 2.32 -18.23 11.06
C TYR A 112 1.26 -18.81 10.11
N VAL A 113 0.06 -19.13 10.62
CA VAL A 113 -1.05 -19.63 9.81
C VAL A 113 -1.54 -18.53 8.88
N LYS A 114 -1.91 -17.36 9.44
CA LYS A 114 -2.34 -16.21 8.62
C LYS A 114 -1.20 -15.72 7.71
N ALA A 115 0.04 -15.74 8.20
CA ALA A 115 1.20 -15.37 7.40
C ALA A 115 1.35 -16.24 6.15
N SER A 116 1.29 -17.57 6.31
CA SER A 116 1.41 -18.53 5.22
C SER A 116 0.32 -18.32 4.17
N THR A 117 -0.94 -18.19 4.59
CA THR A 117 -2.06 -17.96 3.66
C THR A 117 -1.86 -16.68 2.83
N MET A 118 -1.46 -15.58 3.47
CA MET A 118 -1.27 -14.31 2.78
C MET A 118 -0.07 -14.32 1.82
N LEU A 119 1.04 -14.95 2.23
CA LEU A 119 2.24 -15.05 1.40
C LEU A 119 2.05 -16.02 0.22
N GLN A 120 1.36 -17.15 0.41
CA GLN A 120 1.02 -18.07 -0.67
C GLN A 120 0.15 -17.40 -1.73
N ARG A 121 -0.84 -16.61 -1.29
CA ARG A 121 -1.66 -15.82 -2.21
C ARG A 121 -0.81 -14.84 -3.02
N CYS A 122 0.10 -14.13 -2.36
CA CYS A 122 1.02 -13.19 -3.00
C CYS A 122 1.89 -13.89 -4.06
N VAL A 123 2.53 -15.00 -3.71
CA VAL A 123 3.36 -15.82 -4.62
C VAL A 123 2.56 -16.25 -5.86
N GLY A 124 1.37 -16.82 -5.67
CA GLY A 124 0.56 -17.29 -6.79
C GLY A 124 0.12 -16.18 -7.75
N ILE A 125 -0.09 -14.95 -7.26
CA ILE A 125 -0.36 -13.79 -8.12
C ILE A 125 0.93 -13.34 -8.83
N LEU A 126 2.04 -13.23 -8.11
CA LEU A 126 3.33 -12.80 -8.66
C LEU A 126 3.83 -13.74 -9.77
N GLU A 127 3.58 -15.04 -9.66
CA GLU A 127 3.83 -16.03 -10.70
C GLU A 127 3.01 -15.74 -11.97
N ARG A 128 1.71 -15.44 -11.83
CA ARG A 128 0.85 -15.08 -12.97
C ARG A 128 1.27 -13.78 -13.64
N LEU A 129 1.67 -12.79 -12.84
CA LEU A 129 2.12 -11.48 -13.32
C LEU A 129 3.56 -11.48 -13.85
N GLY A 130 4.33 -12.55 -13.63
CA GLY A 130 5.74 -12.64 -14.04
C GLY A 130 6.69 -11.70 -13.27
N ASN A 131 6.29 -11.17 -12.12
CA ASN A 131 7.08 -10.23 -11.32
C ASN A 131 8.09 -10.96 -10.42
N ARG A 132 9.25 -11.28 -10.99
CA ARG A 132 10.30 -12.11 -10.35
C ARG A 132 10.98 -11.46 -9.14
N SER A 133 11.03 -10.13 -9.05
CA SER A 133 11.73 -9.44 -7.96
C SER A 133 10.93 -9.51 -6.65
N GLU A 134 9.63 -9.24 -6.73
CA GLU A 134 8.75 -9.35 -5.56
C GLU A 134 8.53 -10.82 -5.16
N LEU A 135 8.52 -11.74 -6.14
CA LEU A 135 8.41 -13.18 -5.91
C LEU A 135 9.53 -13.68 -4.99
N ALA A 136 10.78 -13.33 -5.27
CA ALA A 136 11.93 -13.76 -4.47
C ALA A 136 11.82 -13.32 -2.99
N THR A 137 11.27 -12.13 -2.75
CA THR A 137 11.09 -11.61 -1.38
C THR A 137 9.99 -12.37 -0.65
N ALA A 138 8.83 -12.56 -1.30
CA ALA A 138 7.70 -13.28 -0.68
C ALA A 138 8.03 -14.76 -0.42
N SER A 139 8.67 -15.43 -1.39
CA SER A 139 9.07 -16.84 -1.27
C SER A 139 10.13 -17.05 -0.18
N SER A 140 11.12 -16.15 -0.06
CA SER A 140 12.11 -16.22 1.01
C SER A 140 11.51 -16.16 2.43
N ILE A 141 10.41 -15.41 2.61
CA ILE A 141 9.73 -15.30 3.92
C ILE A 141 8.88 -16.55 4.18
N LEU A 142 8.28 -17.09 3.13
CA LEU A 142 7.51 -18.33 3.20
C LEU A 142 8.40 -19.57 3.38
N GLY A 143 9.69 -19.47 3.03
CA GLY A 143 10.66 -20.56 3.14
C GLY A 143 10.60 -21.56 1.98
N VAL A 144 10.15 -21.10 0.80
CA VAL A 144 10.05 -21.89 -0.45
C VAL A 144 10.87 -21.31 -1.58
#